data_AF-A0A2V6FS33-F1
#
_entry.id   AF-A0A2V6FS33-F1
#
_cell.length_a   1.000
_cell.length_b   1.000
_cell.length_c   1.000
_cell.angle_alpha   90.00
_cell.angle_beta   90.00
_cell.angle_gamma   90.00
#
_symmetry.space_group_name_H-M   'P 1'
#
loop_
_entity.id
_entity.type
_entity.pdbx_description
1 polymer ?
#
loop_
_entity_poly.entity_id
_entity_poly.type
_entity_poly.pdbx_seq_one_letter_code
_entity_poly.pdbx_strand_id
1 'polypeptide(L)'
;MIPAPGKHWFWYGGRPFEVWFSRTENTHERSGRRVESLTFRTLGRKRFFLQQFADDVVKCHLKRQGVQSYLYTYNDGWDYVEGYSPRLLESVVLEPGEKEHMLRDMMQFRRSKQRYERLGVPYHRGYLLYGPPGTGKASLVSALAAHFGLSIYIINLADFNDRSLMSAVNNVPANSVLLFEDIDCMKGSQSRIESNSGAGQNGGATPGTKDFAPNQNGVTLSGLLNVLDGFAAPTGVLIVMTTNHVEKLDPALLRPGRIDYKLYLGKASDRQKVELYRRFFPESTEAAAWEFVEASGSAETMAEFQGLLLALEVKSFERREESSDRVAASHGILA
;
A
#
# COMPACT_ATOMS: atom_id res chain seq x y z
N MET A 1 28.21 5.89 5.96
CA MET A 1 28.32 6.47 7.31
C MET A 1 27.40 7.67 7.41
N ILE A 2 26.67 7.82 8.51
CA ILE A 2 25.77 8.95 8.81
C ILE A 2 26.44 9.79 9.91
N PRO A 3 26.37 11.14 9.88
CA PRO A 3 26.95 11.99 10.93
C PRO A 3 26.33 11.71 12.31
N ALA A 4 27.13 11.82 13.37
CA ALA A 4 26.65 11.71 14.76
C ALA A 4 25.77 12.92 15.15
N PRO A 5 24.92 12.82 16.19
CA PRO A 5 24.16 13.97 16.70
C PRO A 5 25.08 15.17 17.00
N GLY A 6 24.68 16.37 16.58
CA GLY A 6 25.49 17.59 16.68
C GLY A 6 25.44 18.45 15.43
N LYS A 7 26.32 19.46 15.38
CA LYS A 7 26.46 20.36 14.23
C LYS A 7 27.62 19.92 13.35
N HIS A 8 27.37 19.85 12.06
CA HIS A 8 28.37 19.53 11.03
C HIS A 8 28.31 20.57 9.92
N TRP A 9 29.45 20.79 9.27
CA TRP A 9 29.57 21.72 8.16
C TRP A 9 30.02 21.00 6.91
N PHE A 10 29.45 21.37 5.77
CA PHE A 10 29.86 20.87 4.46
C PHE A 10 29.74 21.96 3.40
N TRP A 11 30.40 21.75 2.27
CA TRP A 11 30.36 22.67 1.14
C TRP A 11 29.46 22.11 0.04
N TYR A 12 28.56 22.94 -0.49
CA TYR A 12 27.69 22.60 -1.61
C TYR A 12 27.52 23.81 -2.53
N GLY A 13 27.76 23.63 -3.84
CA GLY A 13 27.68 24.72 -4.82
C GLY A 13 28.55 25.94 -4.48
N GLY A 14 29.72 25.71 -3.88
CA GLY A 14 30.64 26.77 -3.44
C GLY A 14 30.20 27.54 -2.18
N ARG A 15 29.24 27.01 -1.41
CA ARG A 15 28.68 27.66 -0.22
C ARG A 15 28.76 26.75 1.00
N PRO A 16 28.93 27.32 2.21
CA PRO A 16 28.86 26.55 3.44
C PRO A 16 27.41 26.23 3.78
N PHE A 17 27.17 24.98 4.16
CA PHE A 17 25.94 24.49 4.76
C PHE A 17 26.24 23.97 6.17
N GLU A 18 25.41 24.37 7.13
CA GLU A 18 25.33 23.76 8.46
C GLU A 18 24.24 22.69 8.40
N VAL A 19 24.55 21.48 8.86
CA VAL A 19 23.53 20.48 9.21
C VAL A 19 23.59 20.27 10.71
N TRP A 20 22.47 20.53 11.37
CA TRP A 20 22.28 20.20 12.77
C TRP A 20 21.44 18.93 12.86
N PHE A 21 22.06 17.86 13.34
CA PHE A 21 21.39 16.63 13.72
C PHE A 21 21.03 16.69 15.22
N SER A 22 19.75 16.72 15.55
CA SER A 22 19.25 16.57 16.91
C SER A 22 18.51 15.25 17.07
N ARG A 23 18.65 14.64 18.24
CA ARG A 23 17.89 13.46 18.66
C ARG A 23 17.17 13.84 19.95
N THR A 24 15.85 13.74 19.95
CA THR A 24 15.02 14.02 21.13
C THR A 24 14.28 12.73 21.49
N GLU A 25 14.40 12.31 22.75
CA GLU A 25 13.56 11.26 23.31
C GLU A 25 12.28 11.90 23.86
N ASN A 26 11.14 11.65 23.22
CA ASN A 26 9.85 12.07 23.74
C ASN A 26 9.43 11.09 24.83
N THR A 27 9.63 11.47 26.10
CA THR A 27 9.25 10.67 27.27
C THR A 27 7.74 10.59 27.51
N HIS A 28 6.93 11.35 26.76
CA HIS A 28 5.47 11.41 26.91
C HIS A 28 4.68 10.56 25.90
N GLU A 29 5.32 10.02 24.87
CA GLU A 29 4.67 9.11 23.92
C GLU A 29 4.82 7.66 24.39
N ARG A 30 3.72 6.91 24.39
CA ARG A 30 3.65 5.51 24.83
C ARG A 30 4.64 4.58 24.09
N SER A 31 5.13 5.01 22.92
CA SER A 31 6.02 4.25 22.04
C SER A 31 7.52 4.51 22.29
N GLY A 32 7.92 5.49 23.12
CA GLY A 32 9.35 5.81 23.32
C GLY A 32 10.06 6.20 22.02
N ARG A 33 9.33 6.76 21.05
CA ARG A 33 9.84 7.06 19.71
C ARG A 33 10.94 8.11 19.80
N ARG A 34 12.12 7.76 19.26
CA ARG A 34 13.24 8.68 19.12
C ARG A 34 13.00 9.54 17.90
N VAL A 35 12.72 10.82 18.12
CA VAL A 35 12.59 11.78 17.03
C VAL A 35 13.99 12.26 16.65
N GLU A 36 14.41 11.88 15.46
CA GLU A 36 15.64 12.36 14.84
C GLU A 36 15.30 13.49 13.86
N SER A 37 16.02 14.60 13.94
CA SER A 37 15.77 15.78 13.11
C SER A 37 17.08 16.27 12.50
N LEU A 38 17.09 16.41 11.18
CA LEU A 38 18.17 17.04 10.42
C LEU A 38 17.73 18.42 9.95
N THR A 39 18.35 19.46 10.49
CA THR A 39 18.09 20.85 10.10
C THR A 39 19.23 21.35 9.22
N PHE A 40 18.94 21.61 7.95
CA PHE A 40 19.91 22.18 7.00
C PHE A 40 19.77 23.71 6.95
N ARG A 41 20.89 24.41 7.06
CA ARG A 41 20.98 25.88 6.98
C ARG A 41 22.12 26.28 6.05
N THR A 42 21.93 27.36 5.31
CA THR A 42 22.99 27.94 4.47
C THR A 42 22.90 29.46 4.52
N LEU A 43 24.02 30.13 4.23
CA LEU A 43 24.09 31.59 4.18
C LEU A 43 23.41 32.11 2.92
N GLY A 44 22.44 33.01 3.09
CA GLY A 44 21.82 33.74 1.98
C GLY A 44 20.40 34.21 2.26
N ARG A 45 19.92 35.14 1.43
CA ARG A 45 18.54 35.65 1.47
C ARG A 45 17.59 34.93 0.50
N LYS A 46 18.14 34.14 -0.44
CA LYS A 46 17.38 33.45 -1.48
C LYS A 46 17.15 31.99 -1.08
N ARG A 47 15.88 31.57 -0.98
CA ARG A 47 15.47 30.17 -0.71
C ARG A 47 15.92 29.19 -1.80
N PHE A 48 16.22 29.70 -2.99
CA PHE A 48 16.66 28.93 -4.16
C PHE A 48 17.79 27.93 -3.85
N PHE A 49 18.77 28.30 -3.02
CA PHE A 49 19.91 27.42 -2.72
C PHE A 49 19.55 26.21 -1.86
N LEU A 50 18.62 26.38 -0.91
CA LEU A 50 18.09 25.26 -0.12
C LEU A 50 17.23 24.34 -0.99
N GLN A 51 16.40 24.94 -1.86
CA GLN A 51 15.58 24.17 -2.80
C GLN A 51 16.46 23.35 -3.75
N GLN A 52 17.48 23.97 -4.34
CA GLN A 52 18.42 23.29 -5.23
C GLN A 52 19.17 22.15 -4.52
N PHE A 53 19.59 22.36 -3.27
CA PHE A 53 20.20 21.30 -2.46
C PHE A 53 19.24 20.13 -2.23
N ALA A 54 18.00 20.42 -1.81
CA ALA A 54 16.98 19.41 -1.61
C ALA A 54 16.68 18.63 -2.91
N ASP A 55 16.53 19.34 -4.03
CA ASP A 55 16.28 18.74 -5.34
C ASP A 55 17.42 17.81 -5.75
N ASP A 56 18.68 18.18 -5.50
CA ASP A 56 19.84 17.37 -5.86
C ASP A 56 20.05 16.19 -4.91
N VAL A 57 19.69 16.31 -3.63
CA VAL A 57 19.59 15.17 -2.69
C VAL A 57 18.54 14.19 -3.19
N VAL A 58 17.35 14.67 -3.55
CA VAL A 58 16.27 13.85 -4.13
C VAL A 58 16.75 13.18 -5.41
N LYS A 59 17.35 13.91 -6.36
CA LYS A 59 17.89 13.31 -7.60
C LYS A 59 18.98 12.28 -7.34
N CYS A 60 19.88 12.52 -6.38
CA CYS A 60 20.93 11.56 -6.02
C CYS A 60 20.32 10.27 -5.45
N HIS A 61 19.32 10.41 -4.59
CA HIS A 61 18.56 9.29 -4.05
C HIS A 61 17.83 8.53 -5.17
N LEU A 62 17.13 9.23 -6.07
CA LEU A 62 16.44 8.66 -7.23
C LEU A 62 17.38 7.91 -8.18
N LYS A 63 18.61 8.43 -8.41
CA LYS A 63 19.61 7.74 -9.24
C LYS A 63 20.15 6.45 -8.61
N ARG A 64 20.13 6.33 -7.29
CA ARG A 64 20.73 5.20 -6.56
C ARG A 64 19.79 4.00 -6.41
N GLN A 65 18.47 4.19 -6.33
CA GLN A 65 17.55 3.11 -5.94
C GLN A 65 16.64 2.57 -7.06
N GLY A 66 16.70 3.10 -8.28
CA GLY A 66 15.89 2.57 -9.37
C GLY A 66 14.40 2.88 -9.17
N VAL A 67 13.56 1.84 -8.98
CA VAL A 67 12.09 1.99 -8.94
C VAL A 67 11.66 2.98 -7.84
N GLN A 68 10.84 3.96 -8.21
CA GLN A 68 10.54 5.16 -7.42
C GLN A 68 9.36 5.02 -6.44
N SER A 69 9.05 3.80 -5.97
CA SER A 69 7.96 3.57 -5.02
C SER A 69 8.53 3.26 -3.64
N TYR A 70 8.00 3.93 -2.62
CA TYR A 70 8.33 3.70 -1.22
C TYR A 70 7.05 3.36 -0.47
N LEU A 71 7.17 2.54 0.56
CA LEU A 71 6.06 2.14 1.40
C LEU A 71 6.17 2.82 2.76
N TYR A 72 5.06 3.39 3.21
CA TYR A 72 4.92 4.02 4.50
C TYR A 72 3.77 3.38 5.29
N THR A 73 4.01 3.13 6.58
CA THR A 73 3.00 2.72 7.55
C THR A 73 2.85 3.80 8.62
N TYR A 74 1.70 3.81 9.29
CA TYR A 74 1.39 4.83 10.28
C TYR A 74 1.43 4.24 11.69
N ASN A 75 2.24 4.84 12.55
CA ASN A 75 2.23 4.60 14.00
C ASN A 75 1.87 5.92 14.71
N ASP A 76 2.85 6.61 15.28
CA ASP A 76 2.74 8.00 15.77
C ASP A 76 3.11 9.04 14.67
N GLY A 77 3.05 8.61 13.42
CA GLY A 77 3.49 9.35 12.24
C GLY A 77 3.85 8.39 11.10
N TRP A 78 4.03 8.92 9.90
CA TRP A 78 4.39 8.13 8.71
C TRP A 78 5.84 7.66 8.78
N ASP A 79 6.02 6.35 8.92
CA ASP A 79 7.32 5.67 8.94
C ASP A 79 7.58 4.97 7.62
N TYR A 80 8.79 5.12 7.10
CA TYR A 80 9.25 4.36 5.94
C TYR A 80 9.49 2.89 6.32
N VAL A 81 9.01 1.97 5.49
CA VAL A 81 9.25 0.53 5.65
C VAL A 81 10.54 0.14 4.93
N GLU A 82 11.59 -0.13 5.72
CA GLU A 82 12.83 -0.70 5.19
C GLU A 82 12.59 -2.09 4.59
N GLY A 83 13.25 -2.40 3.48
CA GLY A 83 13.13 -3.70 2.80
C GLY A 83 11.89 -3.86 1.92
N TYR A 84 11.03 -2.84 1.80
CA TYR A 84 9.99 -2.84 0.77
C TYR A 84 10.61 -2.87 -0.62
N SER A 85 10.23 -3.89 -1.41
CA SER A 85 10.64 -4.03 -2.81
C SER A 85 9.43 -3.77 -3.72
N PRO A 86 9.44 -2.68 -4.51
CA PRO A 86 8.37 -2.40 -5.45
C PRO A 86 8.17 -3.53 -6.46
N ARG A 87 6.91 -3.91 -6.68
CA ARG A 87 6.56 -4.95 -7.65
C ARG A 87 6.55 -4.35 -9.07
N LEU A 88 7.09 -5.05 -10.06
CA LEU A 88 6.97 -4.63 -11.46
C LEU A 88 5.53 -4.85 -11.95
N LEU A 89 4.98 -3.88 -12.70
CA LEU A 89 3.63 -4.01 -13.28
C LEU A 89 3.49 -5.20 -14.22
N GLU A 90 4.57 -5.51 -14.94
CA GLU A 90 4.66 -6.68 -15.79
C GLU A 90 4.51 -7.97 -14.98
N SER A 91 4.90 -8.04 -13.72
CA SER A 91 4.78 -9.26 -12.91
C SER A 91 3.35 -9.55 -12.40
N VAL A 92 2.42 -8.62 -12.57
CA VAL A 92 1.02 -8.80 -12.16
C VAL A 92 0.22 -9.31 -13.34
N VAL A 93 -0.36 -10.49 -13.21
CA VAL A 93 -1.28 -11.06 -14.20
C VAL A 93 -2.69 -10.66 -13.83
N LEU A 94 -3.42 -10.05 -14.76
CA LEU A 94 -4.85 -9.71 -14.64
C LEU A 94 -5.59 -10.28 -15.84
N GLU A 95 -6.91 -10.25 -15.80
CA GLU A 95 -7.71 -10.58 -16.99
C GLU A 95 -7.38 -9.64 -18.17
N PRO A 96 -7.49 -10.12 -19.42
CA PRO A 96 -7.20 -9.31 -20.59
C PRO A 96 -8.00 -8.00 -20.61
N GLY A 97 -7.31 -6.87 -20.76
CA GLY A 97 -7.93 -5.54 -20.83
C GLY A 97 -8.10 -4.84 -19.49
N GLU A 98 -8.21 -5.57 -18.36
CA GLU A 98 -8.42 -4.96 -17.04
C GLU A 98 -7.23 -4.09 -16.62
N LYS A 99 -6.01 -4.56 -16.89
CA LYS A 99 -4.79 -3.82 -16.64
C LYS A 99 -4.77 -2.52 -17.46
N GLU A 100 -5.05 -2.60 -18.75
CA GLU A 100 -5.04 -1.46 -19.67
C GLU A 100 -6.15 -0.45 -19.32
N HIS A 101 -7.33 -0.93 -18.92
CA HIS A 101 -8.46 -0.10 -18.51
C HIS A 101 -8.12 0.72 -17.27
N MET A 102 -7.59 0.06 -16.25
CA MET A 102 -7.18 0.73 -15.01
C MET A 102 -6.05 1.74 -15.24
N LEU A 103 -5.03 1.39 -16.01
CA LEU A 103 -3.93 2.30 -16.35
C LEU A 103 -4.42 3.53 -17.11
N ARG A 104 -5.30 3.34 -18.10
CA ARG A 104 -5.89 4.45 -18.87
C ARG A 104 -6.68 5.39 -17.97
N ASP A 105 -7.48 4.84 -17.06
CA ASP A 105 -8.26 5.62 -16.11
C ASP A 105 -7.37 6.46 -15.17
N MET A 106 -6.36 5.83 -14.57
CA MET A 106 -5.39 6.51 -13.69
C MET A 106 -4.62 7.61 -14.44
N MET A 107 -4.16 7.33 -15.66
CA MET A 107 -3.48 8.32 -16.50
C MET A 107 -4.38 9.50 -16.86
N GLN A 108 -5.64 9.22 -17.22
CA GLN A 108 -6.61 10.25 -17.56
C GLN A 108 -6.90 11.16 -16.36
N PHE A 109 -7.10 10.58 -15.18
CA PHE A 109 -7.28 11.35 -13.95
C PHE A 109 -6.07 12.25 -13.67
N ARG A 110 -4.85 11.71 -13.72
CA ARG A 110 -3.62 12.48 -13.47
C ARG A 110 -3.44 13.65 -14.44
N ARG A 111 -3.85 13.49 -15.70
CA ARG A 111 -3.82 14.56 -16.72
C ARG A 111 -4.95 15.59 -16.57
N SER A 112 -5.98 15.28 -15.78
CA SER A 112 -7.19 16.09 -15.67
C SER A 112 -7.13 17.16 -14.57
N LYS A 113 -6.02 17.32 -13.84
CA LYS A 113 -5.90 18.26 -12.71
C LYS A 113 -6.46 19.66 -13.00
N GLN A 114 -6.02 20.30 -14.09
CA GLN A 114 -6.50 21.64 -14.48
C GLN A 114 -8.00 21.69 -14.77
N ARG A 115 -8.59 20.58 -15.25
CA ARG A 115 -10.04 20.49 -15.47
C ARG A 115 -10.80 20.48 -14.15
N TYR A 116 -10.32 19.71 -13.16
CA TYR A 116 -10.92 19.68 -11.82
C TYR A 116 -10.86 21.05 -11.15
N GLU A 117 -9.70 21.71 -11.20
CA GLU A 117 -9.49 23.06 -10.66
C GLU A 117 -10.45 24.08 -11.30
N ARG A 118 -10.59 24.09 -12.63
CA ARG A 118 -11.51 25.00 -13.33
C ARG A 118 -12.98 24.77 -12.98
N LEU A 119 -13.36 23.53 -12.70
CA LEU A 119 -14.73 23.17 -12.35
C LEU A 119 -15.02 23.34 -10.85
N GLY A 120 -14.00 23.64 -10.02
CA GLY A 120 -14.15 23.73 -8.57
C GLY A 120 -14.53 22.40 -7.90
N VAL A 121 -14.32 21.26 -8.58
CA VAL A 121 -14.57 19.95 -8.01
C VAL A 121 -13.30 19.41 -7.33
N PRO A 122 -13.42 18.73 -6.18
CA PRO A 122 -12.26 18.15 -5.49
C PRO A 122 -11.44 17.22 -6.40
N TYR A 123 -10.12 17.43 -6.44
CA TYR A 123 -9.20 16.64 -7.26
C TYR A 123 -8.75 15.37 -6.53
N HIS A 124 -9.65 14.40 -6.47
CA HIS A 124 -9.42 13.06 -5.96
C HIS A 124 -10.12 12.02 -6.83
N ARG A 125 -9.70 10.77 -6.70
CA ARG A 125 -10.30 9.62 -7.37
C ARG A 125 -10.14 8.37 -6.52
N GLY A 126 -11.24 7.66 -6.32
CA GLY A 126 -11.28 6.45 -5.51
C GLY A 126 -11.31 5.17 -6.34
N TYR A 127 -10.46 4.22 -5.98
CA TYR A 127 -10.39 2.88 -6.57
C TYR A 127 -10.74 1.83 -5.52
N LEU A 128 -11.61 0.89 -5.86
CA LEU A 128 -11.93 -0.25 -5.02
C LEU A 128 -11.46 -1.53 -5.70
N LEU A 129 -10.52 -2.24 -5.07
CA LEU A 129 -10.08 -3.58 -5.45
C LEU A 129 -10.76 -4.60 -4.53
N TYR A 130 -11.57 -5.50 -5.07
CA TYR A 130 -12.35 -6.41 -4.25
C TYR A 130 -12.34 -7.84 -4.78
N GLY A 131 -12.47 -8.81 -3.87
CA GLY A 131 -12.52 -10.24 -4.19
C GLY A 131 -11.81 -11.09 -3.14
N PRO A 132 -11.77 -12.42 -3.29
CA PRO A 132 -11.24 -13.33 -2.28
C PRO A 132 -9.81 -13.00 -1.81
N PRO A 133 -9.38 -13.44 -0.61
CA PRO A 133 -7.99 -13.34 -0.20
C PRO A 133 -7.08 -14.10 -1.19
N GLY A 134 -5.83 -13.66 -1.34
CA GLY A 134 -4.86 -14.32 -2.23
C GLY A 134 -5.02 -14.02 -3.74
N THR A 135 -5.90 -13.10 -4.15
CA THR A 135 -6.08 -12.72 -5.57
C THR A 135 -5.18 -11.58 -6.05
N GLY A 136 -4.26 -11.11 -5.20
CA GLY A 136 -3.24 -10.14 -5.60
C GLY A 136 -3.62 -8.65 -5.48
N LYS A 137 -4.69 -8.31 -4.75
CA LYS A 137 -5.16 -6.92 -4.54
C LYS A 137 -4.03 -5.96 -4.11
N ALA A 138 -3.38 -6.21 -2.98
CA ALA A 138 -2.27 -5.38 -2.48
C ALA A 138 -1.04 -5.39 -3.41
N SER A 139 -0.76 -6.54 -4.04
CA SER A 139 0.31 -6.68 -5.03
C SER A 139 0.07 -5.80 -6.27
N LEU A 140 -1.17 -5.67 -6.72
CA LEU A 140 -1.55 -4.78 -7.81
C LEU A 140 -1.34 -3.30 -7.42
N VAL A 141 -1.69 -2.90 -6.21
CA VAL A 141 -1.43 -1.54 -5.72
C VAL A 141 0.06 -1.22 -5.73
N SER A 142 0.88 -2.13 -5.19
CA SER A 142 2.34 -2.00 -5.20
C SER A 142 2.89 -1.82 -6.62
N ALA A 143 2.39 -2.61 -7.56
CA ALA A 143 2.80 -2.56 -8.95
C ALA A 143 2.39 -1.28 -9.69
N LEU A 144 1.18 -0.78 -9.42
CA LEU A 144 0.69 0.47 -10.01
C LEU A 144 1.44 1.68 -9.45
N ALA A 145 1.68 1.71 -8.14
CA ALA A 145 2.46 2.76 -7.50
C ALA A 145 3.89 2.82 -8.08
N ALA A 146 4.53 1.66 -8.21
CA ALA A 146 5.83 1.51 -8.87
C ALA A 146 5.83 2.03 -10.31
N HIS A 147 4.84 1.64 -11.12
CA HIS A 147 4.71 2.08 -12.51
C HIS A 147 4.58 3.60 -12.65
N PHE A 148 3.86 4.25 -11.71
CA PHE A 148 3.63 5.69 -11.75
C PHE A 148 4.66 6.52 -10.95
N GLY A 149 5.63 5.88 -10.30
CA GLY A 149 6.61 6.52 -9.42
C GLY A 149 5.97 7.19 -8.20
N LEU A 150 4.99 6.52 -7.58
CA LEU A 150 4.25 7.01 -6.42
C LEU A 150 4.63 6.23 -5.17
N SER A 151 4.73 6.92 -4.05
CA SER A 151 4.84 6.28 -2.73
C SER A 151 3.46 5.85 -2.23
N ILE A 152 3.42 4.75 -1.48
CA ILE A 152 2.23 4.14 -0.90
C ILE A 152 2.20 4.45 0.60
N TYR A 153 1.06 4.94 1.07
CA TYR A 153 0.76 5.22 2.47
C TYR A 153 -0.36 4.28 2.91
N ILE A 154 -0.03 3.28 3.71
CA ILE A 154 -0.98 2.24 4.13
C ILE A 154 -1.66 2.65 5.43
N ILE A 155 -2.99 2.55 5.44
CA ILE A 155 -3.85 2.66 6.61
C ILE A 155 -4.60 1.34 6.78
N ASN A 156 -4.37 0.67 7.91
CA ASN A 156 -5.25 -0.36 8.41
C ASN A 156 -6.25 0.30 9.37
N LEU A 157 -7.53 0.33 9.02
CA LEU A 157 -8.55 1.05 9.79
C LEU A 157 -8.72 0.52 11.23
N ALA A 158 -8.30 -0.71 11.51
CA ALA A 158 -8.37 -1.29 12.85
C ALA A 158 -7.50 -0.55 13.88
N ASP A 159 -6.44 0.14 13.43
CA ASP A 159 -5.47 0.82 14.29
C ASP A 159 -5.84 2.28 14.60
N PHE A 160 -6.98 2.75 14.11
CA PHE A 160 -7.34 4.17 14.12
C PHE A 160 -8.68 4.47 14.80
N ASN A 161 -8.81 5.73 15.22
CA ASN A 161 -10.09 6.40 15.47
C ASN A 161 -10.25 7.54 14.46
N ASP A 162 -11.42 8.17 14.42
CA ASP A 162 -11.73 9.24 13.46
C ASP A 162 -10.71 10.40 13.48
N ARG A 163 -10.24 10.78 14.68
CA ARG A 163 -9.28 11.89 14.83
C ARG A 163 -7.89 11.50 14.35
N SER A 164 -7.38 10.33 14.74
CA SER A 164 -6.06 9.87 14.32
C SER A 164 -6.04 9.59 12.81
N LEU A 165 -7.15 9.08 12.27
CA LEU A 165 -7.30 8.84 10.84
C LEU A 165 -7.23 10.15 10.05
N MET A 166 -8.01 11.16 10.46
CA MET A 166 -8.00 12.47 9.81
C MET A 166 -6.61 13.12 9.88
N SER A 167 -5.93 13.00 11.02
CA SER A 167 -4.55 13.47 11.19
C SER A 167 -3.58 12.77 10.25
N ALA A 168 -3.65 11.44 10.13
CA ALA A 168 -2.78 10.67 9.26
C ALA A 168 -2.95 11.07 7.78
N VAL A 169 -4.21 11.15 7.33
CA VAL A 169 -4.54 11.44 5.93
C VAL A 169 -4.13 12.87 5.54
N ASN A 170 -4.32 13.85 6.42
CA ASN A 170 -3.90 15.23 6.16
C ASN A 170 -2.38 15.39 6.02
N ASN A 171 -1.60 14.45 6.56
CA ASN A 171 -0.14 14.45 6.46
C ASN A 171 0.38 13.60 5.29
N VAL A 172 -0.50 13.06 4.44
CA VAL A 172 -0.10 12.35 3.22
C VAL A 172 0.30 13.37 2.15
N PRO A 173 1.54 13.30 1.60
CA PRO A 173 1.97 14.18 0.53
C PRO A 173 1.16 13.97 -0.75
N ALA A 174 0.97 15.03 -1.53
CA ALA A 174 0.41 14.93 -2.87
C ALA A 174 1.28 14.05 -3.79
N ASN A 175 0.70 13.56 -4.89
CA ASN A 175 1.33 12.62 -5.82
C ASN A 175 1.78 11.32 -5.12
N SER A 176 0.87 10.75 -4.34
CA SER A 176 1.02 9.48 -3.63
C SER A 176 -0.22 8.60 -3.80
N VAL A 177 -0.11 7.35 -3.36
CA VAL A 177 -1.23 6.43 -3.18
C VAL A 177 -1.55 6.32 -1.70
N LEU A 178 -2.79 6.62 -1.32
CA LEU A 178 -3.33 6.33 0.00
C LEU A 178 -4.10 5.00 -0.09
N LEU A 179 -3.56 3.97 0.56
CA LEU A 179 -4.11 2.62 0.55
C LEU A 179 -4.85 2.35 1.86
N PHE A 180 -6.15 2.12 1.78
CA PHE A 180 -6.94 1.55 2.87
C PHE A 180 -7.03 0.04 2.68
N GLU A 181 -6.38 -0.73 3.56
CA GLU A 181 -6.48 -2.19 3.51
C GLU A 181 -7.66 -2.73 4.32
N ASP A 182 -8.27 -3.80 3.80
CA ASP A 182 -9.31 -4.61 4.44
C ASP A 182 -10.43 -3.77 5.08
N ILE A 183 -11.02 -2.87 4.28
CA ILE A 183 -12.04 -1.93 4.75
C ILE A 183 -13.35 -2.60 5.24
N ASP A 184 -13.53 -3.89 4.97
CA ASP A 184 -14.64 -4.70 5.49
C ASP A 184 -14.48 -5.08 6.98
N CYS A 185 -13.30 -4.89 7.58
CA CYS A 185 -13.07 -5.12 9.01
C CYS A 185 -13.58 -3.97 9.90
N MET A 186 -14.16 -2.92 9.31
CA MET A 186 -14.65 -1.75 10.02
C MET A 186 -15.89 -2.07 10.87
N LYS A 187 -15.78 -1.95 12.19
CA LYS A 187 -16.83 -2.31 13.17
C LYS A 187 -18.05 -1.36 13.21
N GLY A 188 -18.26 -0.55 12.17
CA GLY A 188 -19.12 0.63 12.21
C GLY A 188 -20.63 0.44 12.00
N SER A 189 -21.10 -0.72 11.55
CA SER A 189 -22.49 -0.82 11.06
C SER A 189 -23.30 -2.03 11.56
N GLN A 190 -22.70 -3.02 12.22
CA GLN A 190 -23.45 -4.21 12.64
C GLN A 190 -24.03 -4.15 14.07
N SER A 191 -23.64 -3.19 14.92
CA SER A 191 -24.18 -3.13 16.29
C SER A 191 -25.55 -2.43 16.42
N ARG A 192 -26.19 -2.02 15.33
CA ARG A 192 -27.53 -1.40 15.39
C ARG A 192 -28.68 -2.36 15.14
N ILE A 193 -28.42 -3.58 14.63
CA ILE A 193 -29.49 -4.50 14.22
C ILE A 193 -29.70 -5.65 15.23
N GLU A 194 -28.74 -5.97 16.10
CA GLU A 194 -28.86 -7.12 17.01
C GLU A 194 -29.14 -6.80 18.50
N SER A 195 -29.37 -5.54 18.88
CA SER A 195 -29.68 -5.19 20.27
C SER A 195 -31.13 -4.74 20.53
N ASN A 196 -32.08 -5.07 19.64
CA ASN A 196 -33.48 -4.70 19.84
C ASN A 196 -34.44 -5.90 19.71
N SER A 197 -34.17 -6.98 20.45
CA SER A 197 -35.14 -8.06 20.67
C SER A 197 -35.01 -8.58 22.10
N GLY A 198 -35.76 -7.96 23.01
CA GLY A 198 -35.85 -8.36 24.41
C GLY A 198 -36.69 -7.39 25.23
N ALA A 199 -38.00 -7.59 25.24
CA ALA A 199 -38.97 -6.82 26.01
C ALA A 199 -38.88 -7.08 27.53
N GLY A 200 -39.19 -6.07 28.36
CA GLY A 200 -39.92 -6.28 29.62
C GLY A 200 -39.31 -5.80 30.95
N GLN A 201 -39.89 -4.70 31.47
CA GLN A 201 -40.25 -4.41 32.87
C GLN A 201 -39.20 -3.98 33.95
N ASN A 202 -39.42 -2.72 34.38
CA ASN A 202 -39.56 -2.20 35.76
C ASN A 202 -38.38 -2.23 36.77
N GLY A 203 -37.97 -1.01 37.14
CA GLY A 203 -37.98 -0.59 38.56
C GLY A 203 -36.63 -0.39 39.24
N GLY A 204 -36.39 0.81 39.77
CA GLY A 204 -35.45 1.05 40.86
C GLY A 204 -34.31 2.01 40.53
N ALA A 205 -34.43 3.26 41.01
CA ALA A 205 -33.36 4.23 41.00
C ALA A 205 -32.29 3.88 42.06
N THR A 206 -31.06 3.70 41.62
CA THR A 206 -29.83 3.74 42.44
C THR A 206 -28.75 4.48 41.66
N PRO A 207 -28.21 5.62 42.15
CA PRO A 207 -27.11 6.31 41.51
C PRO A 207 -25.79 5.76 42.07
N GLY A 208 -25.16 4.81 41.37
CA GLY A 208 -23.88 4.29 41.82
C GLY A 208 -23.37 3.09 41.04
N THR A 209 -22.79 3.34 39.87
CA THR A 209 -21.49 2.84 39.39
C THR A 209 -21.29 3.42 38.00
N LYS A 210 -20.19 4.15 37.80
CA LYS A 210 -19.74 4.54 36.46
C LYS A 210 -19.27 3.26 35.76
N ASP A 211 -20.21 2.55 35.16
CA ASP A 211 -19.89 1.50 34.21
C ASP A 211 -19.15 2.18 33.05
N PHE A 212 -17.88 1.81 32.90
CA PHE A 212 -17.07 2.21 31.76
C PHE A 212 -17.82 1.82 30.49
N ALA A 213 -18.42 2.79 29.82
CA ALA A 213 -18.94 2.64 28.48
C ALA A 213 -17.84 2.00 27.61
N PRO A 214 -18.15 0.98 26.78
CA PRO A 214 -17.15 0.36 25.92
C PRO A 214 -16.57 1.45 25.03
N ASN A 215 -15.24 1.55 25.05
CA ASN A 215 -14.44 2.53 24.35
C ASN A 215 -14.91 2.64 22.87
N GLN A 216 -15.59 3.73 22.51
CA GLN A 216 -16.01 4.06 21.14
C GLN A 216 -14.80 4.52 20.30
N ASN A 217 -13.69 3.78 20.35
CA ASN A 217 -12.36 4.24 19.91
C ASN A 217 -11.93 3.70 18.53
N GLY A 218 -12.84 3.14 17.73
CA GLY A 218 -12.54 2.74 16.35
C GLY A 218 -12.96 3.82 15.34
N VAL A 219 -12.51 3.70 14.09
CA VAL A 219 -13.02 4.53 12.99
C VAL A 219 -14.51 4.26 12.78
N THR A 220 -15.31 5.33 12.76
CA THR A 220 -16.75 5.29 12.42
C THR A 220 -16.94 5.43 10.92
N LEU A 221 -18.03 4.88 10.37
CA LEU A 221 -18.32 5.02 8.94
C LEU A 221 -18.30 6.49 8.52
N SER A 222 -18.93 7.37 9.31
CA SER A 222 -18.91 8.81 9.09
C SER A 222 -17.49 9.40 9.09
N GLY A 223 -16.61 8.92 9.97
CA GLY A 223 -15.20 9.30 10.00
C GLY A 223 -14.46 8.95 8.71
N LEU A 224 -14.62 7.72 8.22
CA LEU A 224 -14.05 7.30 6.93
C LEU A 224 -14.66 8.11 5.77
N LEU A 225 -15.97 8.31 5.74
CA LEU A 225 -16.62 9.09 4.68
C LEU A 225 -16.08 10.53 4.63
N ASN A 226 -15.96 11.19 5.78
CA ASN A 226 -15.41 12.55 5.87
C ASN A 226 -13.97 12.67 5.35
N VAL A 227 -13.20 11.59 5.41
CA VAL A 227 -11.84 11.53 4.85
C VAL A 227 -11.86 11.43 3.32
N LEU A 228 -12.87 10.78 2.75
CA LEU A 228 -12.97 10.53 1.31
C LEU A 228 -13.55 11.71 0.55
N ASP A 229 -14.59 12.34 1.07
CA ASP A 229 -15.33 13.41 0.38
C ASP A 229 -15.62 14.64 1.24
N GLY A 230 -15.04 14.73 2.45
CA GLY A 230 -15.19 15.90 3.30
C GLY A 230 -14.33 17.10 2.85
N PHE A 231 -14.54 18.24 3.51
CA PHE A 231 -13.80 19.48 3.24
C PHE A 231 -12.27 19.37 3.40
N ALA A 232 -11.81 18.40 4.18
CA ALA A 232 -10.40 18.14 4.43
C ALA A 232 -9.87 16.95 3.60
N ALA A 233 -10.59 16.49 2.58
CA ALA A 233 -10.13 15.40 1.73
C ALA A 233 -8.79 15.76 1.06
N PRO A 234 -7.81 14.83 1.02
CA PRO A 234 -6.50 15.09 0.46
C PRO A 234 -6.61 15.35 -1.05
N THR A 235 -5.91 16.37 -1.54
CA THR A 235 -5.90 16.71 -2.97
C THR A 235 -4.66 16.15 -3.67
N GLY A 236 -4.85 15.64 -4.88
CA GLY A 236 -3.74 15.07 -5.66
C GLY A 236 -3.19 13.76 -5.11
N VAL A 237 -4.00 13.04 -4.33
CA VAL A 237 -3.71 11.69 -3.82
C VAL A 237 -4.65 10.71 -4.54
N LEU A 238 -4.10 9.55 -4.93
CA LEU A 238 -4.90 8.43 -5.44
C LEU A 238 -5.36 7.59 -4.25
N ILE A 239 -6.68 7.48 -4.06
CA ILE A 239 -7.23 6.69 -2.97
C ILE A 239 -7.53 5.29 -3.50
N VAL A 240 -6.92 4.27 -2.90
CA VAL A 240 -7.16 2.87 -3.23
C VAL A 240 -7.64 2.15 -1.98
N MET A 241 -8.68 1.34 -2.14
CA MET A 241 -9.25 0.52 -1.08
C MET A 241 -9.18 -0.94 -1.49
N THR A 242 -8.88 -1.82 -0.55
CA THR A 242 -8.99 -3.27 -0.74
C THR A 242 -10.05 -3.84 0.19
N THR A 243 -10.79 -4.83 -0.27
CA THR A 243 -11.71 -5.60 0.56
C THR A 243 -11.81 -7.04 0.10
N ASN A 244 -12.03 -7.96 1.04
CA ASN A 244 -12.37 -9.34 0.71
C ASN A 244 -13.88 -9.55 0.51
N HIS A 245 -14.70 -8.63 1.04
CA HIS A 245 -16.14 -8.78 1.21
C HIS A 245 -16.87 -7.48 0.82
N VAL A 246 -17.05 -7.24 -0.48
CA VAL A 246 -17.71 -6.03 -0.99
C VAL A 246 -19.15 -5.89 -0.51
N GLU A 247 -19.82 -7.02 -0.25
CA GLU A 247 -21.18 -7.11 0.27
C GLU A 247 -21.33 -6.60 1.70
N LYS A 248 -20.23 -6.52 2.47
CA LYS A 248 -20.22 -5.98 3.83
C LYS A 248 -20.07 -4.46 3.86
N LEU A 249 -19.74 -3.83 2.72
CA LEU A 249 -19.51 -2.40 2.65
C LEU A 249 -20.83 -1.63 2.65
N ASP A 250 -20.84 -0.51 3.37
CA ASP A 250 -21.97 0.40 3.35
C ASP A 250 -22.15 1.00 1.94
N PRO A 251 -23.37 0.99 1.36
CA PRO A 251 -23.63 1.58 0.04
C PRO A 251 -23.24 3.05 -0.09
N ALA A 252 -23.14 3.80 1.02
CA ALA A 252 -22.66 5.17 1.04
C ALA A 252 -21.19 5.27 0.58
N LEU A 253 -20.35 4.27 0.84
CA LEU A 253 -18.96 4.24 0.34
C LEU A 253 -18.91 4.11 -1.19
N LEU A 254 -19.86 3.37 -1.77
CA LEU A 254 -19.87 3.01 -3.18
C LEU A 254 -20.37 4.12 -4.13
N ARG A 255 -20.65 5.32 -3.60
CA ARG A 255 -21.17 6.45 -4.38
C ARG A 255 -20.06 7.11 -5.24
N PRO A 256 -20.41 7.65 -6.42
CA PRO A 256 -19.49 8.47 -7.22
C PRO A 256 -18.92 9.63 -6.41
N GLY A 257 -17.65 9.96 -6.62
CA GLY A 257 -16.90 10.91 -5.79
C GLY A 257 -16.34 10.32 -4.51
N ARG A 258 -16.58 9.03 -4.22
CA ARG A 258 -15.87 8.27 -3.17
C ARG A 258 -15.16 7.08 -3.76
N ILE A 259 -15.88 6.29 -4.55
CA ILE A 259 -15.35 5.17 -5.33
C ILE A 259 -15.82 5.37 -6.77
N ASP A 260 -14.87 5.67 -7.65
CA ASP A 260 -15.11 6.00 -9.06
C ASP A 260 -14.74 4.84 -9.99
N TYR A 261 -13.88 3.93 -9.53
CA TYR A 261 -13.46 2.74 -10.25
C TYR A 261 -13.53 1.51 -9.36
N LYS A 262 -14.08 0.40 -9.86
CA LYS A 262 -14.20 -0.86 -9.13
C LYS A 262 -13.58 -1.97 -9.97
N LEU A 263 -12.65 -2.72 -9.41
CA LEU A 263 -12.02 -3.88 -10.03
C LEU A 263 -12.25 -5.12 -9.19
N TYR A 264 -12.87 -6.13 -9.79
CA TYR A 264 -13.01 -7.44 -9.18
C TYR A 264 -11.77 -8.29 -9.48
N LEU A 265 -11.12 -8.79 -8.43
CA LEU A 265 -10.03 -9.77 -8.50
C LEU A 265 -10.53 -11.10 -7.94
N GLY A 266 -11.09 -11.92 -8.84
CA GLY A 266 -11.71 -13.21 -8.52
C GLY A 266 -10.76 -14.41 -8.62
N LYS A 267 -11.35 -15.57 -8.89
CA LYS A 267 -10.62 -16.82 -9.15
C LYS A 267 -9.67 -16.63 -10.34
N ALA A 268 -8.53 -17.33 -10.28
CA ALA A 268 -7.55 -17.33 -11.35
C ALA A 268 -8.10 -18.06 -12.58
N SER A 269 -8.24 -17.36 -13.71
CA SER A 269 -8.58 -18.03 -14.96
C SER A 269 -7.41 -18.84 -15.50
N ASP A 270 -7.71 -19.84 -16.33
CA ASP A 270 -6.67 -20.69 -16.91
C ASP A 270 -5.66 -19.88 -17.74
N ARG A 271 -6.11 -18.81 -18.42
CA ARG A 271 -5.21 -17.89 -19.12
C ARG A 271 -4.25 -17.18 -18.17
N GLN A 272 -4.74 -16.70 -17.03
CA GLN A 272 -3.88 -16.06 -16.04
C GLN A 272 -2.85 -17.05 -15.47
N LYS A 273 -3.27 -18.29 -15.23
CA LYS A 273 -2.39 -19.37 -14.77
C LYS A 273 -1.33 -19.72 -15.82
N VAL A 274 -1.71 -19.85 -17.09
CA VAL A 274 -0.76 -20.08 -18.20
C VAL A 274 0.25 -18.94 -18.30
N GLU A 275 -0.20 -17.68 -18.23
CA GLU A 275 0.69 -16.51 -18.25
C GLU A 275 1.68 -16.53 -17.08
N LEU A 276 1.21 -16.85 -15.86
CA LEU A 276 2.07 -16.95 -14.69
C LEU A 276 3.07 -18.12 -14.82
N TYR A 277 2.63 -19.29 -15.29
CA TYR A 277 3.49 -20.45 -15.53
C TYR A 277 4.64 -20.10 -16.47
N ARG A 278 4.34 -19.44 -17.60
CA ARG A 278 5.36 -19.05 -18.59
C ARG A 278 6.34 -18.00 -18.06
N ARG A 279 5.99 -17.26 -17.00
CA ARG A 279 6.94 -16.38 -16.29
C ARG A 279 7.90 -17.14 -15.40
N PHE A 280 7.43 -18.17 -14.71
CA PHE A 280 8.29 -19.05 -13.91
C PHE A 280 9.22 -19.88 -14.80
N PHE A 281 8.71 -20.33 -15.96
CA PHE A 281 9.44 -21.19 -16.88
C PHE A 281 9.46 -20.61 -18.30
N PRO A 282 10.29 -19.58 -18.59
CA PRO A 282 10.32 -18.90 -19.89
C PRO A 282 10.63 -19.82 -21.09
N GLU A 283 11.43 -20.87 -20.86
CA GLU A 283 11.82 -21.86 -21.87
C GLU A 283 10.75 -22.95 -22.12
N SER A 284 9.66 -22.95 -21.36
CA SER A 284 8.58 -23.93 -21.52
C SER A 284 7.68 -23.60 -22.70
N THR A 285 7.11 -24.64 -23.33
CA THR A 285 6.13 -24.48 -24.39
C THR A 285 4.77 -24.09 -23.81
N GLU A 286 3.96 -23.41 -24.62
CA GLU A 286 2.58 -23.08 -24.22
C GLU A 286 1.74 -24.33 -23.97
N ALA A 287 1.95 -25.41 -24.74
CA ALA A 287 1.28 -26.69 -24.52
C ALA A 287 1.59 -27.28 -23.13
N ALA A 288 2.84 -27.23 -22.69
CA ALA A 288 3.24 -27.68 -21.35
C ALA A 288 2.60 -26.82 -20.24
N ALA A 289 2.45 -25.52 -20.47
CA ALA A 289 1.76 -24.64 -19.54
C ALA A 289 0.28 -25.02 -19.40
N TRP A 290 -0.41 -25.27 -20.51
CA TRP A 290 -1.81 -25.73 -20.49
C TRP A 290 -1.97 -27.07 -19.80
N GLU A 291 -1.12 -28.05 -20.11
CA GLU A 291 -1.12 -29.37 -19.46
C GLU A 291 -0.95 -29.25 -17.93
N PHE A 292 -0.03 -28.38 -17.48
CA PHE A 292 0.16 -28.14 -16.06
C PHE A 292 -1.06 -27.47 -15.40
N VAL A 293 -1.70 -26.53 -16.08
CA VAL A 293 -2.90 -25.85 -15.58
C VAL A 293 -4.07 -26.82 -15.43
N GLU A 294 -4.28 -27.71 -16.41
CA GLU A 294 -5.29 -28.78 -16.34
C GLU A 294 -5.01 -29.72 -15.16
N ALA A 295 -3.75 -30.11 -14.95
CA ALA A 295 -3.35 -30.94 -13.82
C ALA A 295 -3.46 -30.23 -12.45
N SER A 296 -3.43 -28.90 -12.44
CA SER A 296 -3.43 -28.05 -11.23
C SER A 296 -4.81 -27.47 -10.90
N GLY A 297 -5.89 -28.12 -11.33
CA GLY A 297 -7.27 -27.65 -11.18
C GLY A 297 -7.72 -27.34 -9.74
N SER A 298 -6.96 -27.75 -8.71
CA SER A 298 -7.23 -27.44 -7.30
C SER A 298 -6.89 -26.00 -6.89
N ALA A 299 -6.05 -25.29 -7.65
CA ALA A 299 -5.70 -23.90 -7.35
C ALA A 299 -6.80 -22.96 -7.88
N GLU A 300 -7.54 -22.35 -6.97
CA GLU A 300 -8.61 -21.40 -7.28
C GLU A 300 -8.08 -19.96 -7.39
N THR A 301 -7.01 -19.61 -6.66
CA THR A 301 -6.45 -18.25 -6.63
C THR A 301 -5.06 -18.17 -7.27
N MET A 302 -4.67 -16.96 -7.66
CA MET A 302 -3.32 -16.70 -8.19
C MET A 302 -2.24 -17.01 -7.15
N ALA A 303 -2.49 -16.77 -5.86
CA ALA A 303 -1.55 -17.11 -4.79
C ALA A 303 -1.37 -18.62 -4.61
N GLU A 304 -2.47 -19.39 -4.63
CA GLU A 304 -2.40 -20.87 -4.56
C GLU A 304 -1.63 -21.43 -5.76
N PHE A 305 -1.93 -20.96 -6.97
CA PHE A 305 -1.25 -21.40 -8.17
C PHE A 305 0.24 -21.01 -8.15
N GLN A 306 0.57 -19.80 -7.70
CA GLN A 306 1.97 -19.39 -7.50
C GLN A 306 2.70 -20.29 -6.50
N GLY A 307 2.03 -20.74 -5.44
CA GLY A 307 2.58 -21.71 -4.48
C GLY A 307 2.94 -23.05 -5.14
N LEU A 308 2.10 -23.55 -6.04
CA LEU A 308 2.38 -24.76 -6.82
C LEU A 308 3.60 -24.60 -7.73
N LEU A 309 3.73 -23.45 -8.40
CA LEU A 309 4.88 -23.16 -9.28
C LEU A 309 6.19 -23.09 -8.50
N LEU A 310 6.20 -22.43 -7.34
CA LEU A 310 7.37 -22.37 -6.45
C LEU A 310 7.80 -23.76 -5.99
N ALA A 311 6.85 -24.62 -5.62
CA ALA A 311 7.15 -26.00 -5.23
C ALA A 311 7.70 -26.83 -6.40
N LEU A 312 7.25 -26.57 -7.63
CA LEU A 312 7.77 -27.22 -8.83
C LEU A 312 9.19 -26.75 -9.17
N GLU A 313 9.46 -25.45 -9.02
CA GLU A 313 10.77 -24.84 -9.28
C GLU A 313 11.85 -25.43 -8.37
N VAL A 314 11.59 -25.54 -7.07
CA VAL A 314 12.51 -26.17 -6.09
C VAL A 314 12.86 -27.60 -6.50
N LYS A 315 11.85 -28.42 -6.83
CA LYS A 315 12.05 -29.82 -7.29
C LYS A 315 12.81 -29.93 -8.61
N SER A 316 12.74 -28.90 -9.45
CA SER A 316 13.49 -28.86 -10.71
C SER A 316 14.97 -28.53 -10.46
N PHE A 317 15.25 -27.71 -9.44
CA PHE A 317 16.59 -27.34 -9.04
C PHE A 317 17.31 -28.50 -8.36
N GLU A 318 16.66 -29.17 -7.40
CA GLU A 318 17.20 -30.36 -6.72
C GLU A 318 17.57 -31.46 -7.72
N ARG A 319 16.71 -31.73 -8.73
CA ARG A 319 17.02 -32.71 -9.79
C ARG A 319 18.20 -32.31 -10.68
N ARG A 320 18.44 -31.01 -10.88
CA ARG A 320 19.58 -30.51 -11.65
C ARG A 320 20.88 -30.64 -10.86
N GLU A 321 20.87 -30.37 -9.55
CA GLU A 321 22.02 -30.58 -8.69
C GLU A 321 22.37 -32.07 -8.59
N GLU A 322 21.40 -32.96 -8.33
CA GLU A 322 21.66 -34.41 -8.31
C GLU A 322 22.20 -34.95 -9.64
N SER A 323 21.73 -34.40 -10.77
CA SER A 323 22.25 -34.75 -12.10
C SER A 323 23.68 -34.23 -12.29
N SER A 324 23.95 -32.99 -11.89
CA SER A 324 25.28 -32.38 -11.96
C SER A 324 26.30 -33.12 -11.08
N ASP A 325 25.92 -33.52 -9.88
CA ASP A 325 26.78 -34.29 -8.96
C ASP A 325 27.05 -35.71 -9.49
N ARG A 326 26.06 -36.34 -10.14
CA ARG A 326 26.26 -37.63 -10.83
C ARG A 326 27.17 -37.50 -12.06
N VAL A 327 27.08 -36.39 -12.79
CA VAL A 327 27.97 -36.10 -13.93
C VAL A 327 29.39 -35.78 -13.44
N ALA A 328 29.54 -35.05 -12.33
CA ALA A 328 30.84 -34.76 -11.70
C ALA A 328 31.50 -36.02 -11.12
N ALA A 329 30.71 -36.91 -10.51
CA ALA A 329 31.18 -38.20 -10.00
C ALA A 329 31.60 -39.17 -11.12
N SER A 330 30.93 -39.12 -12.29
CA SER A 330 31.31 -39.95 -13.45
C SER A 330 32.52 -39.45 -14.24
N HIS A 331 32.90 -38.17 -14.09
CA HIS A 331 34.09 -37.58 -14.72
C HIS A 331 35.32 -37.50 -13.81
N GLY A 332 35.27 -38.03 -12.58
CA GLY A 332 36.45 -38.19 -11.72
C GLY A 332 37.07 -36.87 -11.21
N ILE A 333 36.29 -35.80 -11.07
CA ILE A 333 36.79 -34.49 -10.61
C ILE A 333 36.72 -34.34 -9.08
N LEU A 334 35.98 -35.21 -8.38
CA LEU A 334 35.95 -35.29 -6.92
C LEU A 334 36.67 -36.56 -6.46
N ALA A 335 37.98 -36.46 -6.25
CA ALA A 335 38.80 -37.40 -5.50
C ALA A 335 39.61 -36.63 -4.45
#